data_AF-A0A096D0G1-F1
#
_entry.id   AF-A0A096D0G1-F1
#
_cell.length_a   1.000
_cell.length_b   1.000
_cell.length_c   1.000
_cell.angle_alpha   90.00
_cell.angle_beta   90.00
_cell.angle_gamma   90.00
#
_symmetry.space_group_name_H-M   'P 1'
#
loop_
_entity.id
_entity.type
_entity.pdbx_description
1 polymer ?
#
loop_
_entity_poly.entity_id
_entity_poly.type
_entity_poly.pdbx_seq_one_letter_code
_entity_poly.pdbx_strand_id
1 'polypeptide(L)'
;MFNFRKKTSVASTLRKKIASSFDTSVRDAIKDLGSNDPLFMGLMVKAAIGYLYQALKNSNEMEVLCSINGLDYQSILEDECNKALQKYLE
;
A
#
# COMPACT_ATOMS: atom_id res chain seq x y z
N MET A 1 -10.30 -2.78 -31.84
CA MET A 1 -8.87 -2.71 -31.46
C MET A 1 -8.76 -2.29 -30.00
N PHE A 2 -7.89 -2.96 -29.28
CA PHE A 2 -7.96 -3.23 -27.84
C PHE A 2 -7.69 -2.03 -26.91
N ASN A 3 -8.47 -1.96 -25.82
CA ASN A 3 -8.42 -1.01 -24.71
C ASN A 3 -7.15 -1.09 -23.82
N PHE A 4 -6.03 -1.63 -24.30
CA PHE A 4 -4.80 -1.87 -23.50
C PHE A 4 -4.22 -0.61 -22.84
N ARG A 5 -4.41 0.57 -23.47
CA ARG A 5 -3.89 1.84 -22.93
C ARG A 5 -4.59 2.27 -21.64
N LYS A 6 -5.88 1.96 -21.47
CA LYS A 6 -6.64 2.29 -20.24
C LYS A 6 -6.30 1.36 -19.07
N LYS A 7 -6.14 0.05 -19.31
CA LYS A 7 -5.79 -0.91 -18.25
C LYS A 7 -4.48 -0.56 -17.54
N THR A 8 -3.47 -0.19 -18.31
CA THR A 8 -2.16 0.21 -17.76
C THR A 8 -2.26 1.46 -16.90
N SER A 9 -3.12 2.42 -17.29
CA SER A 9 -3.34 3.65 -16.51
C SER A 9 -4.01 3.37 -15.17
N VAL A 10 -5.01 2.49 -15.11
CA VAL A 10 -5.74 2.18 -13.86
C VAL A 10 -4.83 1.47 -12.86
N ALA A 11 -4.05 0.48 -13.31
CA ALA A 11 -3.08 -0.21 -12.46
C ALA A 11 -2.01 0.75 -11.91
N SER A 12 -1.53 1.66 -12.75
CA SER A 12 -0.53 2.67 -12.36
C SER A 12 -1.08 3.65 -11.32
N THR A 13 -2.32 4.13 -11.52
CA THR A 13 -2.99 5.02 -10.57
C THR A 13 -3.26 4.31 -9.25
N LEU A 14 -3.69 3.05 -9.31
CA LEU A 14 -3.92 2.23 -8.11
C LEU A 14 -2.64 2.01 -7.32
N ARG A 15 -1.54 1.61 -7.97
CA ARG A 15 -0.22 1.48 -7.34
C ARG A 15 0.19 2.78 -6.66
N LYS A 16 0.11 3.91 -7.36
CA LYS A 16 0.41 5.23 -6.79
C LYS A 16 -0.46 5.55 -5.57
N LYS A 17 -1.75 5.21 -5.62
CA LYS A 17 -2.67 5.44 -4.50
C LYS A 17 -2.31 4.59 -3.29
N ILE A 18 -2.05 3.30 -3.49
CA ILE A 18 -1.63 2.38 -2.43
C ILE A 18 -0.30 2.83 -1.83
N ALA A 19 0.70 3.14 -2.66
CA ALA A 19 2.00 3.64 -2.21
C ALA A 19 1.87 4.93 -1.39
N SER A 20 1.04 5.87 -1.85
CA SER A 20 0.77 7.13 -1.15
C SER A 20 0.07 6.90 0.19
N SER A 21 -0.86 5.94 0.27
CA SER A 21 -1.52 5.56 1.52
C SER A 21 -0.53 4.93 2.50
N PHE A 22 0.38 4.06 2.05
CA PHE A 22 1.44 3.52 2.90
C PHE A 22 2.38 4.62 3.43
N ASP A 23 2.87 5.50 2.56
CA ASP A 23 3.77 6.60 2.95
C ASP A 23 3.10 7.53 3.98
N THR A 24 1.83 7.86 3.76
CA THR A 24 1.04 8.67 4.69
C THR A 24 0.84 7.96 6.02
N SER A 25 0.44 6.69 6.01
CA SER A 25 0.18 5.92 7.23
C SER A 25 1.45 5.73 8.07
N VAL A 26 2.59 5.50 7.42
CA VAL A 26 3.89 5.40 8.09
C VAL A 26 4.32 6.75 8.67
N ARG A 27 4.20 7.84 7.91
CA ARG A 27 4.53 9.19 8.41
C ARG A 27 3.67 9.58 9.60
N ASP A 28 2.39 9.30 9.55
CA ASP A 28 1.46 9.60 10.62
C ASP A 28 1.80 8.79 11.88
N ALA A 29 2.06 7.49 11.73
CA ALA A 29 2.49 6.62 12.83
C ALA A 29 3.81 7.07 13.48
N ILE A 30 4.79 7.51 12.67
CA ILE A 30 6.06 8.06 13.19
C ILE A 30 5.83 9.38 13.91
N LYS A 31 4.96 10.25 13.36
CA LYS A 31 4.62 11.54 13.95
C LYS A 31 3.88 11.41 15.27
N ASP A 32 2.94 10.46 15.36
CA ASP A 32 2.11 10.21 16.53
C ASP A 32 2.91 9.55 17.67
N LEU A 33 3.91 8.72 17.34
CA LEU A 33 4.80 8.10 18.33
C LEU A 33 5.55 9.13 19.20
N GLY A 34 5.90 10.29 18.63
CA GLY A 34 6.59 11.38 19.35
C GLY A 34 7.98 11.02 19.92
N SER A 35 8.46 9.80 19.70
CA SER A 35 9.75 9.28 20.17
C SER A 35 10.69 9.02 19.00
N ASN A 36 11.96 9.41 19.15
CA ASN A 36 13.02 9.18 18.18
C ASN A 36 13.74 7.84 18.40
N ASP A 37 13.17 6.94 19.20
CA ASP A 37 13.80 5.64 19.46
C ASP A 37 13.74 4.77 18.18
N PRO A 38 14.88 4.33 17.63
CA PRO A 38 14.92 3.61 16.36
C PRO A 38 14.17 2.27 16.38
N LEU A 39 14.13 1.60 17.53
CA LEU A 39 13.44 0.31 17.67
C LEU A 39 11.93 0.51 17.67
N PHE A 40 11.44 1.50 18.41
CA PHE A 40 10.02 1.85 18.40
C PHE A 40 9.56 2.41 17.05
N MET A 41 10.41 3.18 16.37
CA MET A 41 10.13 3.69 15.03
C MET A 41 9.97 2.53 14.03
N GLY A 42 10.89 1.57 14.02
CA GLY A 42 10.79 0.37 13.15
C GLY A 42 9.56 -0.49 13.47
N LEU A 43 9.18 -0.61 14.75
CA LEU A 43 7.97 -1.32 15.16
C LEU A 43 6.70 -0.62 14.68
N MET A 44 6.61 0.71 14.82
CA MET A 44 5.46 1.50 14.37
C MET A 44 5.31 1.48 12.85
N VAL A 45 6.42 1.57 12.11
CA VAL A 45 6.44 1.41 10.66
C VAL A 45 5.83 0.05 10.27
N LYS A 46 6.31 -1.05 10.88
CA LYS A 46 5.78 -2.40 10.62
C LYS A 46 4.29 -2.50 10.95
N ALA A 47 3.87 -1.92 12.08
CA ALA A 47 2.46 -1.93 12.50
C ALA A 47 1.58 -1.14 11.53
N ALA A 48 1.99 0.05 11.11
CA ALA A 48 1.25 0.90 10.17
C ALA A 48 1.11 0.23 8.79
N ILE A 49 2.20 -0.34 8.27
CA ILE A 49 2.18 -1.07 7.00
C ILE A 49 1.29 -2.32 7.12
N GLY A 50 1.45 -3.12 8.18
CA GLY A 50 0.63 -4.31 8.40
C GLY A 50 -0.86 -4.00 8.54
N TYR A 51 -1.20 -2.93 9.28
CA TYR A 51 -2.57 -2.46 9.45
C TYR A 51 -3.18 -2.02 8.13
N LEU A 52 -2.48 -1.18 7.36
CA LEU A 52 -2.98 -0.71 6.07
C LEU A 52 -3.12 -1.86 5.06
N TYR A 53 -2.16 -2.80 5.03
CA TYR A 53 -2.25 -3.99 4.19
C TYR A 53 -3.49 -4.82 4.52
N GLN A 54 -3.77 -5.08 5.80
CA GLN A 54 -4.98 -5.79 6.20
C GLN A 54 -6.26 -5.01 5.87
N ALA A 55 -6.28 -3.70 6.10
CA ALA A 55 -7.43 -2.85 5.79
C ALA A 55 -7.75 -2.86 4.28
N LEU A 56 -6.71 -2.78 3.44
CA LEU A 56 -6.82 -2.84 1.99
C LEU A 56 -7.22 -4.24 1.51
N LYS A 57 -6.63 -5.29 2.09
CA LYS A 57 -6.97 -6.69 1.79
C LYS A 57 -8.41 -7.04 2.16
N ASN A 58 -8.92 -6.51 3.27
CA ASN A 58 -10.31 -6.70 3.70
C ASN A 58 -11.29 -5.79 2.91
N SER A 59 -10.79 -4.88 2.08
CA SER A 59 -11.63 -4.00 1.27
C SER A 59 -12.09 -4.72 0.00
N ASN A 60 -13.25 -5.37 0.10
CA ASN A 60 -13.89 -6.08 -1.00
C ASN A 60 -14.16 -5.16 -2.22
N GLU A 61 -14.32 -3.86 -1.98
CA GLU A 61 -14.59 -2.86 -3.02
C GLU A 61 -13.40 -2.65 -3.97
N MET A 62 -12.18 -2.63 -3.44
CA MET A 62 -10.96 -2.48 -4.23
C MET A 62 -10.65 -3.76 -5.04
N GLU A 63 -10.91 -4.92 -4.45
CA GLU A 63 -10.75 -6.21 -5.11
C GLU A 63 -11.74 -6.35 -6.29
N VAL A 64 -13.00 -5.98 -6.09
CA VAL A 64 -14.03 -6.00 -7.14
C VAL A 64 -13.68 -5.00 -8.27
N LEU A 65 -13.30 -3.77 -7.92
CA LEU A 65 -12.89 -2.76 -8.92
C LEU A 65 -11.69 -3.23 -9.76
N CYS A 66 -10.72 -3.90 -9.14
CA CYS A 66 -9.56 -4.44 -9.86
C CYS A 66 -9.94 -5.64 -10.73
N SER A 67 -10.78 -6.54 -10.22
CA SER A 67 -11.29 -7.70 -10.95
C SER A 67 -12.05 -7.30 -12.21
N ILE A 68 -12.89 -6.25 -12.13
CA ILE A 68 -13.61 -5.68 -13.30
C ILE A 68 -12.62 -5.14 -14.34
N ASN A 69 -11.50 -4.59 -13.91
CA ASN A 69 -10.44 -4.11 -14.79
C ASN A 69 -9.48 -5.23 -15.25
N GLY A 70 -9.66 -6.47 -14.77
CA GLY A 70 -8.76 -7.60 -15.00
C GLY A 70 -7.36 -7.34 -14.46
N LEU A 71 -7.28 -6.75 -13.27
CA LEU A 71 -6.06 -6.48 -12.53
C LEU A 71 -6.02 -7.38 -11.29
N ASP A 72 -4.84 -7.94 -11.02
CA ASP A 72 -4.60 -8.74 -9.83
C ASP A 72 -4.33 -7.81 -8.64
N TYR A 73 -5.39 -7.45 -7.91
CA TYR A 73 -5.31 -6.53 -6.78
C TYR A 73 -4.35 -7.04 -5.71
N GLN A 74 -4.43 -8.33 -5.42
CA GLN A 74 -3.68 -8.96 -4.36
C GLN A 74 -2.17 -8.91 -4.64
N SER A 75 -1.76 -9.25 -5.86
CA SER A 75 -0.35 -9.12 -6.29
C SER A 75 0.14 -7.68 -6.26
N ILE A 76 -0.70 -6.71 -6.68
CA ILE A 76 -0.34 -5.29 -6.64
C ILE A 76 -0.17 -4.82 -5.19
N LEU A 77 -1.09 -5.19 -4.30
CA LEU A 77 -1.06 -4.80 -2.90
C LEU A 77 0.16 -5.39 -2.19
N GLU A 78 0.49 -6.66 -2.46
CA GLU A 78 1.63 -7.35 -1.87
C GLU A 78 2.97 -6.77 -2.36
N ASP A 79 3.09 -6.45 -3.64
CA ASP A 79 4.26 -5.78 -4.22
C ASP A 79 4.49 -4.39 -3.60
N GLU A 80 3.44 -3.58 -3.47
CA GLU A 80 3.55 -2.26 -2.84
C GLU A 80 3.79 -2.33 -1.32
N CYS A 81 3.24 -3.35 -0.64
CA CYS A 81 3.53 -3.62 0.78
C CYS A 81 5.01 -3.98 0.98
N ASN A 82 5.54 -4.90 0.17
CA ASN A 82 6.96 -5.27 0.24
C ASN A 82 7.86 -4.06 -0.03
N LYS A 83 7.57 -3.25 -1.06
CA LYS A 83 8.30 -2.00 -1.32
C LYS A 83 8.28 -1.04 -0.13
N ALA A 84 7.14 -0.89 0.55
CA ALA A 84 7.04 -0.06 1.73
C ALA A 84 7.88 -0.63 2.88
N LEU A 85 7.83 -1.95 3.11
CA LEU A 85 8.67 -2.60 4.12
C LEU A 85 10.16 -2.36 3.83
N GLN A 86 10.62 -2.60 2.61
CA GLN A 86 12.01 -2.36 2.23
C GLN A 86 12.41 -0.89 2.37
N LYS A 87 11.54 0.05 1.96
CA LYS A 87 11.84 1.48 2.01
C LYS A 87 12.06 2.02 3.43
N TYR A 88 11.37 1.47 4.41
CA TYR A 88 11.35 2.02 5.77
C TYR A 88 12.02 1.13 6.82
N LEU A 89 12.35 -0.13 6.50
CA LEU A 89 12.92 -1.10 7.45
C LEU A 89 14.25 -1.70 7.00
N GLU A 90 14.66 -1.49 5.74
CA GLU A 90 16.02 -1.74 5.24
C GLU A 90 16.73 -0.41 4.99
#